data_AF-A0A527XHC7-F1
#
_entry.id   AF-A0A527XHC7-F1
#
_cell.length_a   1.000
_cell.length_b   1.000
_cell.length_c   1.000
_cell.angle_alpha   90.00
_cell.angle_beta   90.00
_cell.angle_gamma   90.00
#
_symmetry.space_group_name_H-M   'P 1'
#
loop_
_entity.id
_entity.type
_entity.pdbx_description
1 polymer ?
#
loop_
_entity_poly.entity_id
_entity_poly.type
_entity_poly.pdbx_seq_one_letter_code
_entity_poly.pdbx_strand_id
1 'polypeptide(L)' 'GDPYYPVPRSENEALYKQYEALAANCPNVWFVGRLATYRYYNMDQVVGQALATFARIHKELPATRDSQTAIAAPA' A
#
# COMPACT_ATOMS: atom_id res chain seq x y z
N GLY A 1 9.28 4.22 20.69
CA GLY A 1 10.34 3.92 19.70
C GLY A 1 9.67 3.64 18.39
N ASP A 2 10.24 4.13 17.28
CA ASP A 2 9.62 3.98 15.96
C ASP A 2 9.74 2.53 15.45
N PRO A 3 8.74 2.03 14.73
CA PRO A 3 8.78 0.67 14.20
C PRO A 3 9.74 0.59 12.99
N TYR A 4 10.85 -0.12 13.15
CA TYR A 4 11.83 -0.33 12.07
C TYR A 4 11.77 -1.72 11.44
N TYR A 5 11.50 -2.77 12.23
CA TYR A 5 11.49 -4.16 11.77
C TYR A 5 10.38 -5.00 12.42
N PRO A 6 9.81 -5.99 11.71
CA PRO A 6 8.87 -6.92 12.31
C PRO A 6 9.56 -7.79 13.36
N VAL A 7 8.82 -8.15 14.41
CA VAL A 7 9.32 -9.00 15.49
C VAL A 7 8.70 -10.39 15.30
N PRO A 8 9.45 -11.39 14.83
CA PRO A 8 8.89 -12.70 14.50
C PRO A 8 8.50 -13.44 15.77
N ARG A 9 7.20 -13.41 16.10
CA ARG A 9 6.57 -14.16 17.18
C ARG A 9 5.21 -14.66 16.69
N SER A 10 4.79 -15.83 17.15
CA SER A 10 3.49 -16.42 16.79
C SER A 10 2.32 -15.48 17.11
N GLU A 11 2.37 -14.82 18.26
CA GLU A 11 1.36 -13.84 18.68
C GLU A 11 1.27 -12.64 17.72
N ASN A 12 2.41 -12.14 17.25
CA ASN A 12 2.47 -11.03 16.30
C ASN A 12 1.97 -11.43 14.92
N GLU A 13 2.27 -12.65 14.48
CA GLU A 13 1.74 -13.20 13.22
C GLU A 13 0.22 -13.38 13.29
N ALA A 14 -0.29 -13.90 14.41
CA ALA A 14 -1.72 -14.04 14.64
C ALA A 14 -2.44 -12.69 14.64
N LEU A 15 -1.85 -11.66 15.26
CA LEU A 15 -2.37 -10.29 15.22
C LEU A 15 -2.31 -9.70 13.81
N TYR A 16 -1.20 -9.88 13.10
CA TYR A 16 -1.06 -9.43 11.71
C TYR A 16 -2.13 -10.04 10.81
N LYS A 17 -2.42 -11.34 10.93
CA LYS A 17 -3.46 -12.02 10.15
C LYS A 17 -4.86 -11.42 10.36
N GLN A 18 -5.17 -10.94 11.56
CA GLN A 18 -6.43 -10.24 11.82
C GLN A 18 -6.50 -8.92 11.04
N TYR A 19 -5.42 -8.13 11.05
CA TYR A 19 -5.35 -6.89 10.27
C TYR A 19 -5.29 -7.13 8.76
N GLU A 20 -4.64 -8.20 8.31
CA GLU A 20 -4.62 -8.61 6.90
C GLU A 20 -6.03 -8.93 6.41
N ALA A 21 -6.83 -9.63 7.22
CA ALA A 21 -8.24 -9.90 6.91
C ALA A 21 -9.08 -8.61 6.84
N LEU A 22 -8.83 -7.65 7.73
CA LEU A 22 -9.51 -6.34 7.67
C LEU A 22 -9.08 -5.54 6.43
N ALA A 23 -7.79 -5.52 6.11
CA ALA A 23 -7.23 -4.84 4.95
C ALA A 23 -7.82 -5.37 3.63
N ALA A 24 -8.06 -6.68 3.53
CA ALA A 24 -8.70 -7.30 2.38
C ALA A 24 -10.14 -6.79 2.14
N ASN A 25 -10.80 -6.25 3.17
CA ASN A 25 -12.15 -5.69 3.10
C ASN A 25 -12.16 -4.16 2.89
N CYS A 26 -11.01 -3.52 2.65
CA CYS A 26 -10.92 -2.08 2.38
C CYS A 26 -10.90 -1.81 0.86
N PRO A 27 -12.04 -1.50 0.21
CA PRO A 27 -12.06 -1.17 -1.21
C PRO A 27 -11.29 0.13 -1.47
N ASN A 28 -10.63 0.22 -2.62
CA ASN A 28 -9.86 1.39 -3.06
C ASN A 28 -8.67 1.76 -2.15
N VAL A 29 -8.21 0.84 -1.30
CA VAL A 29 -7.01 1.01 -0.47
C VAL A 29 -6.02 -0.12 -0.78
N TRP A 30 -4.74 0.24 -0.94
CA TRP A 30 -3.68 -0.72 -1.23
C TRP A 30 -2.55 -0.60 -0.21
N PHE A 31 -2.37 -1.65 0.59
CA PHE A 31 -1.36 -1.72 1.63
C PHE A 31 -0.06 -2.28 1.04
N VAL A 32 1.01 -1.46 1.03
CA VAL A 32 2.32 -1.82 0.45
C VAL A 32 3.48 -1.38 1.33
N GLY A 33 4.61 -2.07 1.19
CA GLY A 33 5.84 -1.77 1.93
C GLY A 33 5.94 -2.48 3.30
N ARG A 34 7.10 -2.34 3.94
CA ARG A 34 7.50 -3.08 5.15
C ARG A 34 6.46 -3.03 6.27
N LEU A 35 6.00 -1.83 6.61
CA LEU A 35 5.09 -1.60 7.73
C LEU A 35 3.67 -2.06 7.42
N ALA A 36 3.20 -1.82 6.19
CA ALA A 36 1.86 -2.18 5.78
C ALA A 36 1.66 -3.70 5.65
N THR A 37 2.71 -4.43 5.28
CA THR A 37 2.65 -5.90 5.13
C THR A 37 3.31 -6.66 6.27
N TYR A 38 3.80 -5.98 7.31
CA TYR A 38 4.52 -6.60 8.43
C TYR A 38 5.66 -7.55 7.98
N ARG A 39 6.46 -7.13 7.00
CA ARG A 39 7.57 -7.93 6.45
C ARG A 39 8.89 -7.19 6.50
N TYR A 40 9.96 -7.96 6.61
CA TYR A 40 11.31 -7.46 6.38
C TYR A 40 11.57 -7.48 4.87
N TYR A 41 11.83 -6.31 4.29
CA TYR A 41 12.18 -6.16 2.88
C TYR A 41 13.38 -5.25 2.73
N ASN A 42 14.24 -5.45 1.74
CA ASN A 42 15.24 -4.47 1.33
C ASN A 42 14.61 -3.36 0.45
N MET A 43 15.38 -2.31 0.14
CA MET A 43 14.87 -1.16 -0.62
C MET A 43 14.41 -1.55 -2.03
N ASP A 44 15.19 -2.39 -2.72
CA ASP A 44 14.88 -2.94 -4.05
C ASP A 44 13.56 -3.73 -4.04
N GLN A 45 13.32 -4.54 -3.00
CA GLN A 45 12.08 -5.30 -2.85
C GLN A 45 10.87 -4.38 -2.67
N VAL A 46 11.01 -3.30 -1.89
CA VAL A 46 9.95 -2.30 -1.71
C VAL A 46 9.67 -1.55 -3.01
N VAL A 47 10.71 -1.16 -3.75
CA VAL A 47 10.56 -0.50 -5.05
C VAL A 47 9.87 -1.42 -6.06
N GLY A 48 10.29 -2.69 -6.15
CA GLY A 48 9.66 -3.68 -7.00
C GLY A 48 8.19 -3.91 -6.66
N GLN A 49 7.85 -4.02 -5.37
CA GLN A 49 6.47 -4.15 -4.89
C GLN A 49 5.63 -2.93 -5.27
N ALA A 50 6.18 -1.71 -5.13
CA ALA A 50 5.47 -0.48 -5.47
C ALA A 50 5.15 -0.41 -6.98
N LEU A 51 6.12 -0.73 -7.84
CA LEU A 51 5.92 -0.76 -9.29
C LEU A 51 4.89 -1.81 -9.72
N ALA A 52 4.96 -3.01 -9.14
CA ALA A 52 4.00 -4.07 -9.40
C ALA A 52 2.57 -3.67 -8.95
N THR A 53 2.46 -3.02 -7.79
CA THR A 53 1.17 -2.54 -7.28
C THR A 53 0.62 -1.43 -8.17
N PHE A 54 1.44 -0.47 -8.59
CA PHE A 54 1.05 0.58 -9.52
C PHE A 54 0.53 -0.01 -10.85
N ALA A 55 1.25 -0.95 -11.44
CA ALA A 55 0.83 -1.59 -12.70
C ALA A 55 -0.56 -2.27 -12.56
N ARG A 56 -0.83 -2.90 -11.42
CA ARG A 56 -2.13 -3.51 -11.12
C ARG A 56 -3.22 -2.46 -10.96
N ILE A 57 -3.00 -1.41 -10.16
CA ILE A 57 -3.94 -0.31 -9.97
C ILE A 57 -4.25 0.38 -11.30
N HIS A 58 -3.24 0.67 -12.11
CA HIS A 58 -3.41 1.33 -13.41
C HIS A 58 -4.25 0.47 -14.38
N LYS A 59 -4.14 -0.86 -14.31
CA LYS A 59 -4.97 -1.76 -15.12
C LYS A 59 -6.42 -1.84 -14.61
N GLU A 60 -6.61 -1.82 -13.30
CA GLU A 60 -7.92 -1.98 -12.65
C GLU A 60 -8.74 -0.68 -12.67
N LEU A 61 -8.10 0.48 -12.60
CA LEU A 61 -8.78 1.77 -12.64
C LEU A 61 -8.87 2.29 -14.09
N PRO A 62 -10.08 2.60 -14.59
CA PRO A 62 -10.18 3.33 -15.85
C PRO A 62 -9.41 4.63 -15.71
N ALA A 63 -8.56 4.95 -16.69
CA ALA A 63 -7.87 6.23 -16.72
C ALA A 63 -8.93 7.34 -16.78
N THR A 64 -9.24 7.95 -15.64
CA THR A 64 -10.00 9.19 -15.57
C THR A 64 -9.13 10.24 -16.25
N ARG A 65 -9.37 10.50 -17.54
CA ARG A 65 -8.90 11.70 -18.22
C ARG A 65 -9.71 12.89 -17.69
N ASP A 66 -9.48 13.28 -16.46
CA ASP A 66 -10.00 14.53 -15.91
C ASP A 66 -8.88 15.27 -15.18
N SER A 67 -8.08 16.00 -15.95
CA SER A 67 -7.14 17.01 -15.45
C SER A 67 -6.96 18.12 -16.50
N GLN A 68 -8.06 18.65 -17.02
CA GLN A 68 -8.13 19.98 -17.63
C GLN A 68 -9.33 20.74 -17.04
N THR A 69 -9.40 20.95 -15.72
CA THR A 69 -10.33 21.96 -15.16
C THR A 69 -9.92 22.55 -13.80
N ALA A 70 -8.68 22.37 -13.32
CA ALA A 70 -8.27 22.93 -12.02
C ALA A 70 -7.00 23.79 -12.10
N ILE A 71 -6.98 24.75 -13.02
CA ILE A 71 -6.17 25.98 -12.92
C ILE A 71 -6.96 27.14 -13.54
N ALA A 72 -8.06 27.51 -12.88
CA ALA A 72 -8.62 28.85 -12.98
C ALA A 72 -8.63 29.43 -11.56
N ALA A 73 -7.53 30.09 -11.18
CA ALA A 73 -7.50 30.97 -10.01
C ALA A 73 -8.17 32.30 -10.41
N PRO A 74 -9.11 32.84 -9.62
CA PRO A 74 -9.70 34.14 -9.92
C PRO A 74 -8.69 35.27 -9.67
N ALA A 75 -8.85 36.33 -10.46
CA ALA A 75 -8.08 37.57 -10.47
C ALA A 75 -8.19 38.40 -9.18
#